data_AF-A0A4R3JII4-F1
#
_entry.id   AF-A0A4R3JII4-F1
#
_cell.length_a   1.000
_cell.length_b   1.000
_cell.length_c   1.000
_cell.angle_alpha   90.00
_cell.angle_beta   90.00
_cell.angle_gamma   90.00
#
_symmetry.space_group_name_H-M   'P 1'
#
loop_
_entity.id
_entity.type
_entity.pdbx_description
1 polymer ?
#
loop_
_entity_poly.entity_id
_entity_poly.type
_entity_poly.pdbx_seq_one_letter_code
_entity_poly.pdbx_strand_id
1 'polypeptide(L)'
;MLIYLLFGLLVVLYGILYVKVNKDIFTPALLFLLAYIVSVGCALFNVERWGISMIPMTFFVLLIGAAEFVVIGVAIDRKYKKRYEGTRKKIAVKEIDLPWWKIIAASAFCAVYIALLYFNMIEIASRNGKFNTLSQALNIFKEVTSVTLKESLPWWLGQVERIAMLCAYIFLYIFVNNLVATGRRMTKEKALKLGACLLPVLLHLCNGFLVSDRLQMLQILVGGIVIYFLIWSYHTGKAYISIKTIGILAIAACGGLVLFYLSASLVGRINTKGLLEYITFYCGCSIECLNQFFKHPPAASEIFGKETFYNLNLKLYNLGLLNLDKFYPIHLEFRYYGDVMVGNIYTAYRRWIYDFGYIGAMILQGVMAGTMSVFYNKLKYRTFKNTGFWLVLYSYIVYTIVFHPIDGYFYLQGVSQTFVTTLILLALMYWFFVTMKVKFRGGFAVYINEKWKFEKFHFSKSKEKKNNK
;
A
#
# COMPACT_ATOMS: atom_id res chain seq x y z
N MET A 1 28.91 13.05 -5.28
CA MET A 1 29.53 11.74 -5.64
C MET A 1 28.80 10.55 -5.02
N LEU A 2 28.53 10.51 -3.70
CA LEU A 2 27.91 9.35 -3.04
C LEU A 2 26.51 8.96 -3.55
N ILE A 3 25.65 9.93 -3.91
CA ILE A 3 24.31 9.63 -4.43
C ILE A 3 24.35 8.90 -5.78
N TYR A 4 25.30 9.26 -6.66
CA TYR A 4 25.50 8.59 -7.95
C TYR A 4 26.01 7.16 -7.74
N LEU A 5 26.94 6.97 -6.80
CA LEU A 5 27.42 5.64 -6.42
C LEU A 5 26.28 4.78 -5.85
N LEU A 6 25.46 5.33 -4.95
CA LEU A 6 24.29 4.65 -4.39
C LEU A 6 23.35 4.18 -5.50
N PHE A 7 23.01 5.07 -6.44
CA PHE A 7 22.17 4.73 -7.58
C PHE A 7 22.75 3.56 -8.39
N GLY A 8 24.03 3.63 -8.75
CA GLY A 8 24.71 2.55 -9.48
C GLY A 8 24.68 1.21 -8.72
N LEU A 9 24.95 1.22 -7.41
CA LEU A 9 24.91 0.02 -6.57
C LEU A 9 23.50 -0.57 -6.47
N LEU A 10 22.46 0.26 -6.35
CA LEU A 10 21.07 -0.21 -6.32
C LEU A 10 20.66 -0.87 -7.64
N VAL A 11 21.07 -0.30 -8.77
CA VAL A 11 20.82 -0.90 -10.11
C VAL A 11 21.54 -2.24 -10.25
N VAL A 12 22.80 -2.32 -9.81
CA VAL A 12 23.56 -3.60 -9.81
C VAL A 12 22.89 -4.64 -8.92
N LEU A 13 22.50 -4.27 -7.69
CA LEU A 13 21.76 -5.15 -6.78
C LEU A 13 20.45 -5.63 -7.40
N TYR A 14 19.72 -4.76 -8.09
CA TYR A 14 18.49 -5.11 -8.79
C TYR A 14 18.76 -6.13 -9.91
N GLY A 15 19.78 -5.91 -10.73
CA GLY A 15 20.16 -6.84 -11.81
C GLY A 15 20.55 -8.22 -11.27
N ILE A 16 21.37 -8.28 -10.23
CA ILE A 16 21.78 -9.53 -9.57
C ILE A 16 20.56 -10.26 -9.01
N LEU A 17 19.68 -9.53 -8.30
CA LEU A 17 18.49 -10.12 -7.70
C LEU A 17 17.53 -10.64 -8.77
N TYR A 18 17.31 -9.87 -9.84
CA TYR A 18 16.42 -10.23 -10.95
C TYR A 18 16.76 -11.59 -11.55
N VAL A 19 18.05 -11.87 -11.73
CA VAL A 19 18.53 -13.18 -12.18
C VAL A 19 18.31 -14.24 -11.09
N LYS A 20 18.66 -13.96 -9.83
CA LYS A 20 18.53 -14.91 -8.70
C LYS A 20 17.10 -15.37 -8.42
N VAL A 21 16.10 -14.51 -8.63
CA VAL A 21 14.68 -14.85 -8.42
C VAL A 21 13.98 -15.34 -9.69
N ASN A 22 14.73 -15.85 -10.68
CA ASN A 22 14.18 -16.37 -11.93
C ASN A 22 13.28 -15.37 -12.68
N LYS A 23 13.65 -14.08 -12.68
CA LYS A 23 12.94 -13.00 -13.38
C LYS A 23 11.53 -12.68 -12.86
N ASP A 24 11.24 -13.05 -11.61
CA ASP A 24 9.98 -12.77 -10.93
C ASP A 24 9.96 -11.35 -10.33
N ILE A 25 9.56 -10.37 -11.15
CA ILE A 25 9.63 -8.92 -10.83
C ILE A 25 8.75 -8.48 -9.65
N PHE A 26 7.81 -9.32 -9.21
CA PHE A 26 6.88 -8.99 -8.13
C PHE A 26 7.32 -9.54 -6.77
N THR A 27 8.51 -10.15 -6.70
CA THR A 27 9.13 -10.48 -5.41
C THR A 27 9.30 -9.20 -4.58
N PRO A 28 8.99 -9.24 -3.26
CA PRO A 28 9.09 -8.07 -2.38
C PRO A 28 10.41 -7.31 -2.48
N ALA A 29 11.53 -8.04 -2.57
CA ALA A 29 12.86 -7.43 -2.65
C ALA A 29 13.09 -6.68 -3.97
N LEU A 30 12.56 -7.16 -5.11
CA LEU A 30 12.65 -6.41 -6.37
C LEU A 30 11.74 -5.18 -6.37
N LEU A 31 10.54 -5.27 -5.80
CA LEU A 31 9.66 -4.11 -5.66
C LEU A 31 10.30 -3.03 -4.77
N PHE A 32 10.93 -3.44 -3.67
CA PHE A 32 11.67 -2.56 -2.77
C PHE A 32 12.82 -1.84 -3.50
N LEU A 33 13.69 -2.60 -4.18
CA LEU A 33 14.81 -2.03 -4.93
C LEU A 33 14.35 -1.11 -6.05
N LEU A 34 13.30 -1.49 -6.80
CA LEU A 34 12.75 -0.66 -7.87
C LEU A 34 12.25 0.68 -7.32
N ALA A 35 11.53 0.67 -6.19
CA ALA A 35 11.05 1.88 -5.56
C ALA A 35 12.21 2.82 -5.16
N TYR A 36 13.29 2.27 -4.60
CA TYR A 36 14.49 3.05 -4.26
C TYR A 36 15.26 3.54 -5.48
N ILE A 37 15.36 2.76 -6.55
CA ILE A 37 15.97 3.20 -7.82
C ILE A 37 15.20 4.39 -8.38
N VAL A 38 13.86 4.32 -8.41
CA VAL A 38 13.02 5.44 -8.86
C VAL A 38 13.23 6.65 -7.96
N SER A 39 13.21 6.47 -6.65
CA SER A 39 13.34 7.59 -5.69
C SER A 39 14.71 8.28 -5.76
N VAL A 40 15.81 7.50 -5.72
CA VAL A 40 17.17 8.02 -5.87
C VAL A 40 17.36 8.63 -7.26
N GLY A 41 16.84 7.99 -8.31
CA GLY A 41 16.88 8.53 -9.68
C GLY A 41 16.18 9.89 -9.79
N CYS A 42 15.02 10.07 -9.15
CA CYS A 42 14.33 11.37 -9.08
C CYS A 42 15.12 12.41 -8.27
N ALA A 43 15.81 11.99 -7.21
CA ALA A 43 16.70 12.89 -6.46
C ALA A 43 17.90 13.34 -7.30
N LEU A 44 18.43 12.49 -8.21
CA LEU A 44 19.53 12.86 -9.11
C LEU A 44 19.18 14.05 -10.02
N PHE A 45 17.95 14.14 -10.51
CA PHE A 45 17.47 15.28 -11.30
C PHE A 45 17.42 16.60 -10.51
N ASN A 46 17.50 16.55 -9.18
CA ASN A 46 17.38 17.71 -8.31
C ASN A 46 18.66 17.94 -7.47
N VAL A 47 19.80 17.33 -7.83
CA VAL A 47 21.06 17.48 -7.06
C VAL A 47 21.46 18.93 -6.90
N GLU A 48 21.47 19.69 -8.00
CA GLU A 48 21.83 21.12 -7.97
C GLU A 48 20.74 21.94 -7.25
N ARG A 49 19.47 21.67 -7.56
CA ARG A 49 18.33 22.43 -7.06
C ARG A 49 18.14 22.32 -5.55
N TRP A 50 18.32 21.13 -4.98
CA TRP A 50 18.19 20.89 -3.55
C TRP A 50 19.54 20.94 -2.82
N GLY A 51 20.63 21.27 -3.53
CA GLY A 51 21.98 21.30 -2.96
C GLY A 51 22.38 19.95 -2.33
N ILE A 52 22.05 18.84 -2.99
CA ILE A 52 22.22 17.49 -2.44
C ILE A 52 23.71 17.19 -2.24
N SER A 53 24.16 17.36 -1.01
CA SER A 53 25.44 16.87 -0.51
C SER A 53 25.19 15.68 0.41
N MET A 54 25.11 14.49 -0.18
CA MET A 54 24.84 13.24 0.54
C MET A 54 25.99 12.90 1.48
N ILE A 55 25.68 12.72 2.77
CA ILE A 55 26.67 12.29 3.77
C ILE A 55 26.80 10.76 3.83
N PRO A 56 27.92 10.23 4.36
CA PRO A 56 28.13 8.78 4.47
C PRO A 56 27.03 8.05 5.24
N MET A 57 26.46 8.66 6.29
CA MET A 57 25.41 8.03 7.08
C MET A 57 24.17 7.69 6.23
N THR A 58 23.69 8.65 5.44
CA THR A 58 22.58 8.46 4.50
C THR A 58 22.89 7.35 3.50
N PHE A 59 24.10 7.38 2.93
CA PHE A 59 24.56 6.38 1.98
C PHE A 59 24.51 4.96 2.58
N PHE A 60 25.11 4.76 3.76
CA PHE A 60 25.20 3.44 4.39
C PHE A 60 23.84 2.93 4.88
N VAL A 61 22.99 3.78 5.46
CA VAL A 61 21.64 3.37 5.90
C VAL A 61 20.82 2.84 4.71
N LEU A 62 20.83 3.56 3.58
CA LEU A 62 20.09 3.15 2.38
C LEU A 62 20.68 1.89 1.75
N LEU A 63 22.01 1.78 1.67
CA LEU A 63 22.68 0.63 1.06
C LEU A 63 22.55 -0.64 1.92
N ILE A 64 22.81 -0.54 3.22
CA ILE A 64 22.72 -1.67 4.16
C ILE A 64 21.27 -2.14 4.27
N GLY A 65 20.32 -1.21 4.43
CA GLY A 65 18.91 -1.56 4.52
C GLY A 65 18.38 -2.22 3.23
N ALA A 66 18.86 -1.79 2.04
CA ALA A 66 18.56 -2.47 0.79
C ALA A 66 19.19 -3.86 0.72
N ALA A 67 20.46 -4.00 1.10
CA ALA A 67 21.14 -5.30 1.15
C ALA A 67 20.46 -6.27 2.12
N GLU A 68 20.04 -5.82 3.30
CA GLU A 68 19.31 -6.60 4.29
C GLU A 68 18.01 -7.15 3.70
N PHE A 69 17.19 -6.30 3.09
CA PHE A 69 15.92 -6.71 2.47
C PHE A 69 16.15 -7.77 1.38
N VAL A 70 17.19 -7.58 0.57
CA VAL A 70 17.60 -8.53 -0.49
C VAL A 70 18.04 -9.87 0.09
N VAL A 71 18.90 -9.87 1.11
CA VAL A 71 19.43 -11.09 1.73
C VAL A 71 18.30 -11.90 2.35
N ILE A 72 17.43 -11.27 3.14
CA ILE A 72 16.29 -11.92 3.78
C ILE A 72 15.30 -12.43 2.73
N GLY A 73 14.98 -11.61 1.72
CA GLY A 73 14.07 -12.00 0.65
C GLY A 73 14.57 -13.20 -0.15
N VAL A 74 15.85 -13.23 -0.51
CA VAL A 74 16.48 -14.36 -1.21
C VAL A 74 16.52 -15.61 -0.34
N ALA A 75 16.85 -15.49 0.95
CA ALA A 75 16.85 -16.62 1.87
C ALA A 75 15.47 -17.28 1.97
N ILE A 76 14.40 -16.48 2.06
CA ILE A 76 13.03 -16.96 2.12
C ILE A 76 12.58 -17.56 0.78
N ASP A 77 12.83 -16.89 -0.36
CA ASP A 77 12.46 -17.43 -1.68
C ASP A 77 13.16 -18.78 -1.93
N ARG A 78 14.46 -18.90 -1.60
CA ARG A 78 15.20 -20.18 -1.67
C ARG A 78 14.57 -21.27 -0.81
N LYS A 79 14.20 -20.95 0.44
CA LYS A 79 13.56 -21.88 1.37
C LYS A 79 12.22 -22.40 0.81
N TYR A 80 11.40 -21.51 0.26
CA TYR A 80 10.11 -21.87 -0.31
C TYR A 80 10.25 -22.62 -1.63
N LYS A 81 11.16 -22.19 -2.51
CA LYS A 81 11.48 -22.87 -3.75
C LYS A 81 11.90 -24.32 -3.49
N LYS A 82 12.88 -24.55 -2.61
CA LYS A 82 13.33 -25.90 -2.23
C LYS A 82 12.18 -26.79 -1.72
N ARG A 83 11.20 -26.21 -1.02
CA ARG A 83 10.09 -26.96 -0.41
C ARG A 83 8.88 -27.16 -1.32
N TYR A 84 8.62 -26.22 -2.24
CA TYR A 84 7.33 -26.10 -2.94
C TYR A 84 7.45 -25.88 -4.46
N GLU A 85 8.63 -25.87 -5.06
CA GLU A 85 8.78 -25.65 -6.51
C GLU A 85 7.96 -26.65 -7.34
N GLY A 86 7.97 -27.93 -6.97
CA GLY A 86 7.16 -28.97 -7.61
C GLY A 86 5.64 -28.87 -7.38
N THR A 87 5.17 -28.05 -6.43
CA THR A 87 3.74 -27.90 -6.15
C THR A 87 3.09 -26.81 -7.01
N ARG A 88 3.88 -26.02 -7.75
CA ARG A 88 3.37 -24.97 -8.63
C ARG A 88 2.73 -25.56 -9.89
N LYS A 89 1.47 -25.98 -9.77
CA LYS A 89 0.68 -26.47 -10.91
C LYS A 89 -0.10 -25.32 -11.55
N LYS A 90 -0.17 -25.34 -12.89
CA LYS A 90 -1.16 -24.55 -13.64
C LYS A 90 -2.55 -24.98 -13.18
N ILE A 91 -3.39 -24.01 -12.82
CA ILE A 91 -4.76 -24.31 -12.35
C ILE A 91 -5.73 -23.47 -13.15
N ALA A 92 -6.83 -24.07 -13.59
CA ALA A 92 -7.94 -23.35 -14.18
C ALA A 92 -8.51 -22.37 -13.14
N VAL A 93 -8.33 -21.07 -13.39
CA VAL A 93 -8.96 -20.02 -12.60
C VAL A 93 -10.46 -20.12 -12.82
N LYS A 94 -11.21 -20.31 -11.73
CA LYS A 94 -12.67 -20.46 -11.79
C LYS A 94 -13.32 -19.09 -11.64
N GLU A 95 -14.36 -18.87 -12.43
CA GLU A 95 -15.19 -17.67 -12.34
C GLU A 95 -15.88 -17.63 -10.97
N ILE A 96 -15.85 -16.45 -10.33
CA ILE A 96 -16.60 -16.15 -9.12
C ILE A 96 -17.95 -15.61 -9.57
N ASP A 97 -18.99 -16.43 -9.46
CA ASP A 97 -20.35 -16.00 -9.74
C ASP A 97 -20.92 -15.20 -8.57
N LEU A 98 -21.15 -13.90 -8.82
CA LEU A 98 -21.68 -12.95 -7.86
C LEU A 98 -23.11 -12.53 -8.27
N PRO A 99 -24.14 -12.63 -7.41
CA PRO A 99 -25.47 -12.17 -7.78
C PRO A 99 -25.53 -10.63 -7.92
N TRP A 100 -26.34 -10.13 -8.86
CA TRP A 100 -26.46 -8.69 -9.16
C TRP A 100 -26.76 -7.82 -7.93
N TRP A 101 -27.62 -8.29 -7.02
CA TRP A 101 -27.98 -7.53 -5.83
C TRP A 101 -26.77 -7.22 -4.93
N LYS A 102 -25.74 -8.08 -4.87
CA LYS A 102 -24.51 -7.79 -4.10
C LYS A 102 -23.67 -6.70 -4.75
N ILE A 103 -23.61 -6.69 -6.09
CA ILE A 103 -22.92 -5.66 -6.87
C ILE A 103 -23.61 -4.32 -6.65
N ILE A 104 -24.94 -4.30 -6.79
CA ILE A 104 -25.78 -3.11 -6.60
C ILE A 104 -25.66 -2.61 -5.15
N ALA A 105 -25.79 -3.47 -4.15
CA ALA A 105 -25.68 -3.10 -2.75
C ALA A 105 -24.30 -2.51 -2.40
N ALA A 106 -23.21 -3.13 -2.86
CA ALA A 106 -21.86 -2.61 -2.64
C ALA A 106 -21.64 -1.25 -3.33
N SER A 107 -22.15 -1.10 -4.56
CA SER A 107 -22.04 0.14 -5.32
C SER A 107 -22.86 1.27 -4.69
N ALA A 108 -24.10 0.98 -4.28
CA ALA A 108 -24.96 1.92 -3.58
C ALA A 108 -24.33 2.35 -2.24
N PHE A 109 -23.79 1.41 -1.47
CA PHE A 109 -23.07 1.73 -0.23
C PHE A 109 -21.89 2.68 -0.48
N CYS A 110 -21.06 2.39 -1.48
CA CYS A 110 -19.93 3.26 -1.83
C CYS A 110 -20.39 4.65 -2.33
N ALA A 111 -21.50 4.72 -3.07
CA ALA A 111 -22.06 5.99 -3.53
C ALA A 111 -22.60 6.84 -2.37
N VAL A 112 -23.32 6.21 -1.43
CA VAL A 112 -23.79 6.86 -0.19
C VAL A 112 -22.62 7.38 0.63
N TYR A 113 -21.55 6.58 0.78
CA TYR A 113 -20.33 7.02 1.46
C TYR A 113 -19.73 8.28 0.81
N ILE A 114 -19.57 8.29 -0.52
CA ILE A 114 -19.03 9.45 -1.24
C ILE A 114 -19.90 10.70 -1.06
N ALA A 115 -21.23 10.54 -1.08
CA ALA A 115 -22.15 11.64 -0.80
C ALA A 115 -21.98 12.17 0.63
N LEU A 116 -21.93 11.28 1.64
CA LEU A 116 -21.72 11.66 3.04
C LEU A 116 -20.38 12.39 3.23
N LEU A 117 -19.32 11.89 2.59
CA LEU A 117 -18.01 12.54 2.62
C LEU A 117 -18.05 13.94 2.01
N TYR A 118 -18.68 14.08 0.84
CA TYR A 118 -18.84 15.38 0.18
C TYR A 118 -19.54 16.39 1.09
N PHE A 119 -20.67 16.02 1.69
CA PHE A 119 -21.40 16.91 2.58
C PHE A 119 -20.61 17.31 3.83
N ASN A 120 -19.93 16.36 4.48
CA ASN A 120 -19.08 16.66 5.64
C ASN A 120 -17.90 17.56 5.27
N MET A 121 -17.28 17.33 4.11
CA MET A 121 -16.18 18.17 3.61
C MET A 121 -16.65 19.62 3.37
N ILE A 122 -17.79 19.80 2.69
CA ILE A 122 -18.36 21.13 2.43
C ILE A 122 -18.76 21.83 3.73
N GLU A 123 -19.33 21.10 4.69
CA GLU A 123 -19.71 21.64 5.99
C GLU A 123 -18.50 22.16 6.77
N ILE A 124 -17.44 21.35 6.88
CA ILE A 124 -16.20 21.73 7.56
C ILE A 124 -15.57 22.95 6.87
N ALA A 125 -15.52 22.97 5.54
CA ALA A 125 -15.01 24.11 4.78
C ALA A 125 -15.84 25.38 5.04
N SER A 126 -17.17 25.28 5.05
CA SER A 126 -18.09 26.44 5.19
C SER A 126 -17.99 27.08 6.57
N ARG A 127 -17.75 26.28 7.61
CA ARG A 127 -17.56 26.78 8.98
C ARG A 127 -16.23 27.52 9.16
N ASN A 128 -15.25 27.27 8.29
CA ASN A 128 -13.87 27.75 8.45
C ASN A 128 -13.43 28.76 7.38
N GLY A 129 -14.25 29.03 6.36
CA GLY A 129 -13.96 30.07 5.38
C GLY A 129 -15.02 30.21 4.31
N LYS A 130 -14.93 31.31 3.55
CA LYS A 130 -15.75 31.55 2.36
C LYS A 130 -15.06 30.95 1.14
N PHE A 131 -15.83 30.29 0.27
CA PHE A 131 -15.35 29.76 -0.99
C PHE A 131 -16.43 29.86 -2.05
N ASN A 132 -16.02 30.04 -3.31
CA ASN A 132 -16.92 30.08 -4.46
C ASN A 132 -16.69 28.88 -5.41
N THR A 133 -15.69 28.05 -5.13
CA THR A 133 -15.32 26.89 -5.94
C THR A 133 -15.02 25.68 -5.05
N LEU A 134 -15.20 24.48 -5.59
CA LEU A 134 -14.84 23.23 -4.90
C LEU A 134 -13.34 23.18 -4.55
N SER A 135 -12.48 23.70 -5.42
CA SER A 135 -11.03 23.77 -5.20
C SER A 135 -10.67 24.59 -3.95
N GLN A 136 -11.31 25.75 -3.77
CA GLN A 136 -11.16 26.57 -2.57
C GLN A 136 -11.70 25.87 -1.32
N ALA A 137 -12.85 25.20 -1.41
CA ALA A 137 -13.41 24.42 -0.31
C ALA A 137 -12.46 23.30 0.15
N LEU A 138 -11.89 22.56 -0.81
CA LEU A 138 -10.92 21.49 -0.54
C LEU A 138 -9.64 22.02 0.11
N ASN A 139 -9.14 23.18 -0.30
CA ASN A 139 -7.98 23.81 0.32
C ASN A 139 -8.25 24.19 1.77
N ILE A 140 -9.38 24.83 2.05
CA ILE A 140 -9.80 25.17 3.43
C ILE A 140 -9.93 23.89 4.25
N PHE A 141 -10.65 22.89 3.73
CA PHE A 141 -10.81 21.59 4.38
C PHE A 141 -9.46 20.95 4.70
N LYS A 142 -8.51 20.95 3.77
CA LYS A 142 -7.18 20.36 3.96
C LYS A 142 -6.37 21.09 5.03
N GLU A 143 -6.43 22.41 5.04
CA GLU A 143 -5.76 23.26 6.02
C GLU A 143 -6.24 22.96 7.45
N VAL A 144 -7.56 22.88 7.65
CA VAL A 144 -8.13 22.65 8.99
C VAL A 144 -8.04 21.22 9.48
N THR A 145 -8.05 20.23 8.57
CA THR A 145 -8.05 18.80 8.94
C THR A 145 -6.69 18.13 8.94
N SER A 146 -5.71 18.66 8.18
CA SER A 146 -4.39 18.02 8.05
C SER A 146 -3.24 18.92 8.49
N VAL A 147 -3.35 20.24 8.32
CA VAL A 147 -2.25 21.17 8.68
C VAL A 147 -2.40 21.65 10.11
N THR A 148 -3.52 22.30 10.44
CA THR A 148 -3.74 22.89 11.78
C THR A 148 -4.39 21.92 12.77
N LEU A 149 -5.02 20.84 12.28
CA LEU A 149 -5.76 19.86 13.07
C LEU A 149 -6.86 20.48 13.95
N LYS A 150 -7.43 21.61 13.50
CA LYS A 150 -8.53 22.31 14.18
C LYS A 150 -9.85 21.54 14.07
N GLU A 151 -10.04 20.84 12.96
CA GLU A 151 -11.24 20.08 12.65
C GLU A 151 -10.88 18.64 12.30
N SER A 152 -11.83 17.72 12.43
CA SER A 152 -11.66 16.34 11.98
C SER A 152 -12.95 15.80 11.41
N LEU A 153 -12.84 14.85 10.47
CA LEU A 153 -14.02 14.12 10.01
C LEU A 153 -14.58 13.27 11.15
N PRO A 154 -15.90 13.08 11.22
CA PRO A 154 -16.51 12.25 12.25
C PRO A 154 -15.95 10.82 12.25
N TRP A 155 -15.72 10.26 13.43
CA TRP A 155 -15.10 8.94 13.60
C TRP A 155 -15.88 7.82 12.88
N TRP A 156 -17.21 7.94 12.80
CA TRP A 156 -18.07 6.96 12.14
C TRP A 156 -17.85 6.97 10.63
N LEU A 157 -17.57 8.12 10.04
CA LEU A 157 -17.32 8.25 8.59
C LEU A 157 -16.03 7.52 8.20
N GLY A 158 -15.01 7.53 9.07
CA GLY A 158 -13.80 6.72 8.89
C GLY A 158 -14.05 5.20 8.95
N GLN A 159 -15.10 4.74 9.65
CA GLN A 159 -15.49 3.33 9.60
C GLN A 159 -16.23 3.00 8.30
N VAL A 160 -17.11 3.90 7.83
CA VAL A 160 -17.82 3.76 6.55
C VAL A 160 -16.83 3.77 5.38
N GLU A 161 -15.84 4.67 5.39
CA GLU A 161 -14.73 4.69 4.43
C GLU A 161 -14.05 3.33 4.37
N ARG A 162 -13.68 2.77 5.53
CA ARG A 162 -12.97 1.49 5.59
C ARG A 162 -13.75 0.37 4.92
N ILE A 163 -15.07 0.33 5.11
CA ILE A 163 -15.94 -0.64 4.42
C ILE A 163 -15.94 -0.36 2.91
N ALA A 164 -16.07 0.89 2.48
CA ALA A 164 -16.05 1.25 1.05
C ALA A 164 -14.72 0.87 0.37
N MET A 165 -13.60 1.13 1.04
CA MET A 165 -12.26 0.71 0.60
C MET A 165 -12.16 -0.81 0.48
N LEU A 166 -12.61 -1.56 1.49
CA LEU A 166 -12.59 -3.03 1.44
C LEU A 166 -13.49 -3.60 0.33
N CYS A 167 -14.64 -2.96 0.05
CA CYS A 167 -15.44 -3.26 -1.13
C CYS A 167 -14.60 -3.11 -2.40
N ALA A 168 -13.89 -1.99 -2.57
CA ALA A 168 -13.04 -1.77 -3.74
C ALA A 168 -11.98 -2.86 -3.92
N TYR A 169 -11.24 -3.23 -2.87
CA TYR A 169 -10.23 -4.30 -2.97
C TYR A 169 -10.83 -5.68 -3.30
N ILE A 170 -11.96 -6.05 -2.68
CA ILE A 170 -12.64 -7.33 -2.95
C ILE A 170 -13.19 -7.36 -4.38
N PHE A 171 -13.86 -6.29 -4.81
CA PHE A 171 -14.45 -6.20 -6.14
C PHE A 171 -13.39 -6.12 -7.24
N LEU A 172 -12.25 -5.47 -6.98
CA LEU A 172 -11.09 -5.50 -7.87
C LEU A 172 -10.55 -6.93 -8.03
N TYR A 173 -10.44 -7.68 -6.93
CA TYR A 173 -10.08 -9.10 -7.00
C TYR A 173 -11.07 -9.93 -7.81
N ILE A 174 -12.38 -9.75 -7.60
CA ILE A 174 -13.43 -10.46 -8.36
C ILE A 174 -13.34 -10.11 -9.85
N PHE A 175 -13.22 -8.82 -10.17
CA PHE A 175 -13.06 -8.33 -11.54
C PHE A 175 -11.86 -9.00 -12.23
N VAL A 176 -10.68 -8.93 -11.62
CA VAL A 176 -9.45 -9.48 -12.21
C VAL A 176 -9.52 -11.00 -12.32
N ASN A 177 -10.03 -11.70 -11.29
CA ASN A 177 -10.21 -13.15 -11.33
C ASN A 177 -11.11 -13.57 -12.49
N ASN A 178 -12.26 -12.89 -12.65
CA ASN A 178 -13.24 -13.23 -13.68
C ASN A 178 -12.78 -12.81 -15.07
N LEU A 179 -12.02 -11.73 -15.20
CA LEU A 179 -11.38 -11.32 -16.45
C LEU A 179 -10.41 -12.41 -16.94
N VAL A 180 -9.53 -12.89 -16.06
CA VAL A 180 -8.57 -13.95 -16.38
C VAL A 180 -9.27 -15.29 -16.64
N ALA A 181 -10.31 -15.63 -15.86
CA ALA A 181 -11.07 -16.87 -16.04
C ALA A 181 -11.87 -16.91 -17.35
N THR A 182 -12.47 -15.78 -17.75
CA THR A 182 -13.33 -15.69 -18.94
C THR A 182 -12.50 -15.70 -20.23
N GLY A 183 -11.34 -15.03 -20.22
CA GLY A 183 -10.43 -14.98 -21.38
C GLY A 183 -11.15 -14.56 -22.67
N ARG A 184 -10.97 -15.34 -23.74
CA ARG A 184 -11.58 -15.07 -25.07
C ARG A 184 -13.08 -15.39 -25.16
N ARG A 185 -13.71 -15.97 -24.12
CA ARG A 185 -15.13 -16.39 -24.12
C ARG A 185 -16.07 -15.30 -23.58
N MET A 186 -15.78 -14.04 -23.89
CA MET A 186 -16.51 -12.89 -23.34
C MET A 186 -17.85 -12.72 -24.04
N THR A 187 -18.96 -12.91 -23.31
CA THR A 187 -20.31 -12.54 -23.78
C THR A 187 -20.64 -11.10 -23.37
N LYS A 188 -21.61 -10.47 -24.05
CA LYS A 188 -22.07 -9.11 -23.70
C LYS A 188 -22.54 -9.02 -22.23
N GLU A 189 -23.28 -10.01 -21.76
CA GLU A 189 -23.75 -10.09 -20.37
C GLU A 189 -22.59 -10.17 -19.37
N LYS A 190 -21.59 -11.01 -19.65
CA LYS A 190 -20.40 -11.13 -18.79
C LYS A 190 -19.57 -9.85 -18.78
N ALA A 191 -19.43 -9.19 -19.93
CA ALA A 191 -18.76 -7.90 -20.02
C ALA A 191 -19.47 -6.83 -19.19
N LEU A 192 -20.80 -6.78 -19.26
CA LEU A 192 -21.62 -5.86 -18.46
C LEU A 192 -21.44 -6.12 -16.95
N LYS A 193 -21.51 -7.38 -16.53
CA LYS A 193 -21.33 -7.77 -15.12
C LYS A 193 -19.92 -7.49 -14.61
N LEU A 194 -18.89 -7.73 -15.43
CA LEU A 194 -17.50 -7.34 -15.14
C LEU A 194 -17.35 -5.82 -15.00
N GLY A 195 -17.93 -5.05 -15.92
CA GLY A 195 -17.96 -3.59 -15.84
C GLY A 195 -18.64 -3.08 -14.57
N ALA A 196 -19.76 -3.70 -14.18
CA ALA A 196 -20.46 -3.36 -12.94
C ALA A 196 -19.61 -3.64 -11.68
N CYS A 197 -18.75 -4.68 -11.69
CA CYS A 197 -17.82 -4.93 -10.60
C CYS A 197 -16.73 -3.84 -10.45
N LEU A 198 -16.48 -3.01 -11.46
CA LEU A 198 -15.56 -1.88 -11.34
C LEU A 198 -16.19 -0.68 -10.62
N LEU A 199 -17.52 -0.60 -10.52
CA LEU A 199 -18.18 0.58 -9.96
C LEU A 199 -17.77 0.88 -8.50
N PRO A 200 -17.69 -0.09 -7.57
CA PRO A 200 -17.15 0.17 -6.22
C PRO A 200 -15.70 0.65 -6.24
N VAL A 201 -14.89 0.17 -7.19
CA VAL A 201 -13.48 0.57 -7.35
C VAL A 201 -13.41 2.03 -7.80
N LEU A 202 -14.18 2.40 -8.83
CA LEU A 202 -14.23 3.76 -9.35
C LEU A 202 -14.74 4.75 -8.29
N LEU A 203 -15.76 4.38 -7.52
CA LEU A 203 -16.27 5.21 -6.42
C LEU A 203 -15.23 5.40 -5.32
N HIS A 204 -14.45 4.36 -4.98
CA HIS A 204 -13.36 4.53 -4.02
C HIS A 204 -12.25 5.45 -4.54
N LEU A 205 -11.96 5.44 -5.84
CA LEU A 205 -11.00 6.38 -6.44
C LEU A 205 -11.48 7.85 -6.30
N CYS A 206 -12.79 8.11 -6.24
CA CYS A 206 -13.33 9.44 -5.97
C CYS A 206 -12.96 9.96 -4.58
N ASN A 207 -12.73 9.08 -3.59
CA ASN A 207 -12.33 9.46 -2.23
C ASN A 207 -11.10 10.36 -2.22
N GLY A 208 -10.09 10.00 -3.02
CA GLY A 208 -8.82 10.71 -3.03
C GLY A 208 -8.92 12.17 -3.50
N PHE A 209 -9.92 12.48 -4.34
CA PHE A 209 -10.20 13.85 -4.76
C PHE A 209 -10.90 14.66 -3.66
N LEU A 210 -11.84 14.05 -2.93
CA LEU A 210 -12.63 14.73 -1.90
C LEU A 210 -11.86 14.99 -0.60
N VAL A 211 -10.83 14.19 -0.28
CA VAL A 211 -9.98 14.38 0.92
C VAL A 211 -8.67 15.13 0.60
N SER A 212 -8.51 15.56 -0.65
CA SER A 212 -7.27 16.17 -1.15
C SER A 212 -6.01 15.29 -0.96
N ASP A 213 -6.19 13.95 -0.99
CA ASP A 213 -5.14 12.96 -0.79
C ASP A 213 -5.21 11.81 -1.81
N ARG A 214 -4.20 11.73 -2.67
CA ARG A 214 -4.14 10.77 -3.78
C ARG A 214 -3.43 9.46 -3.41
N LEU A 215 -2.94 9.33 -2.17
CA LEU A 215 -2.20 8.15 -1.73
C LEU A 215 -3.02 6.87 -1.91
N GLN A 216 -4.30 6.88 -1.52
CA GLN A 216 -5.17 5.71 -1.59
C GLN A 216 -5.37 5.19 -3.03
N MET A 217 -5.42 6.09 -4.02
CA MET A 217 -5.52 5.73 -5.43
C MET A 217 -4.29 4.95 -5.89
N LEU A 218 -3.10 5.36 -5.45
CA LEU A 218 -1.87 4.65 -5.75
C LEU A 218 -1.77 3.33 -5.00
N GLN A 219 -2.27 3.25 -3.75
CA GLN A 219 -2.32 2.00 -2.98
C GLN A 219 -3.12 0.92 -3.70
N ILE A 220 -4.36 1.25 -4.13
CA ILE A 220 -5.21 0.27 -4.83
C ILE A 220 -4.68 -0.06 -6.23
N LEU A 221 -4.00 0.88 -6.90
CA LEU A 221 -3.31 0.62 -8.16
C LEU A 221 -2.20 -0.43 -7.99
N VAL A 222 -1.33 -0.24 -7.00
CA VAL A 222 -0.26 -1.18 -6.67
C VAL A 222 -0.84 -2.55 -6.30
N GLY A 223 -1.91 -2.57 -5.47
CA GLY A 223 -2.63 -3.79 -5.13
C GLY A 223 -3.22 -4.50 -6.35
N GLY A 224 -3.85 -3.76 -7.27
CA GLY A 224 -4.44 -4.27 -8.50
C GLY A 224 -3.43 -4.93 -9.43
N ILE A 225 -2.26 -4.30 -9.61
CA ILE A 225 -1.15 -4.87 -10.41
C ILE A 225 -0.71 -6.22 -9.81
N VAL A 226 -0.56 -6.30 -8.49
CA VAL A 226 -0.16 -7.53 -7.79
C VAL A 226 -1.22 -8.62 -7.89
N ILE A 227 -2.51 -8.28 -7.73
CA ILE A 227 -3.63 -9.21 -7.94
C ILE A 227 -3.58 -9.78 -9.35
N TYR A 228 -3.48 -8.91 -10.36
CA TYR A 228 -3.43 -9.30 -11.77
C TYR A 228 -2.27 -10.25 -12.04
N PHE A 229 -1.06 -9.87 -11.61
CA PHE A 229 0.12 -10.69 -11.85
C PHE A 229 0.01 -12.07 -11.19
N LEU A 230 -0.39 -12.14 -9.92
CA LEU A 230 -0.47 -13.41 -9.22
C LEU A 230 -1.53 -14.33 -9.83
N ILE A 231 -2.72 -13.80 -10.17
CA ILE A 231 -3.76 -14.60 -10.84
C ILE A 231 -3.32 -15.04 -12.24
N TRP A 232 -2.70 -14.15 -13.01
CA TRP A 232 -2.14 -14.48 -14.33
C TRP A 232 -1.06 -15.56 -14.24
N SER A 233 -0.18 -15.47 -13.24
CA SER A 233 0.86 -16.46 -12.94
C SER A 233 0.25 -17.81 -12.58
N TYR A 234 -0.84 -17.86 -11.80
CA TYR A 234 -1.57 -19.10 -11.52
C TYR A 234 -2.20 -19.70 -12.77
N HIS A 235 -2.77 -18.86 -13.64
CA HIS A 235 -3.43 -19.28 -14.87
C HIS A 235 -2.45 -19.80 -15.93
N THR A 236 -1.29 -19.16 -16.06
CA THR A 236 -0.30 -19.49 -17.10
C THR A 236 0.80 -20.44 -16.62
N GLY A 237 1.03 -20.53 -15.31
CA GLY A 237 2.19 -21.22 -14.72
C GLY A 237 3.50 -20.44 -14.86
N LYS A 238 3.50 -19.27 -15.49
CA LYS A 238 4.70 -18.47 -15.73
C LYS A 238 5.04 -17.61 -14.51
N ALA A 239 6.33 -17.54 -14.19
CA ALA A 239 6.87 -16.73 -13.09
C ALA A 239 7.35 -15.35 -13.51
N TYR A 240 7.50 -15.12 -14.82
CA TYR A 240 8.12 -13.94 -15.37
C TYR A 240 7.20 -13.36 -16.44
N ILE A 241 7.21 -12.03 -16.57
CA ILE A 241 6.55 -11.35 -17.69
C ILE A 241 7.54 -11.08 -18.83
N SER A 242 7.03 -10.98 -20.06
CA SER A 242 7.86 -10.68 -21.23
C SER A 242 8.38 -9.24 -21.17
N ILE A 243 9.54 -8.98 -21.79
CA ILE A 243 10.10 -7.62 -21.88
C ILE A 243 9.14 -6.65 -22.58
N LYS A 244 8.35 -7.14 -23.56
CA LYS A 244 7.29 -6.37 -24.21
C LYS A 244 6.23 -5.92 -23.20
N THR A 245 5.82 -6.81 -22.29
CA THR A 245 4.87 -6.48 -21.22
C THR A 245 5.46 -5.48 -20.23
N ILE A 246 6.74 -5.63 -19.87
CA ILE A 246 7.45 -4.65 -19.03
C ILE A 246 7.43 -3.27 -19.69
N GLY A 247 7.72 -3.18 -21.00
CA GLY A 247 7.65 -1.93 -21.75
C GLY A 247 6.26 -1.29 -21.73
N ILE A 248 5.20 -2.09 -21.91
CA ILE A 248 3.81 -1.59 -21.81
C ILE A 248 3.49 -1.07 -20.40
N LEU A 249 3.90 -1.78 -19.35
CA LEU A 249 3.72 -1.33 -17.96
C LEU A 249 4.50 -0.05 -17.67
N ALA A 250 5.71 0.10 -18.21
CA ALA A 250 6.50 1.32 -18.08
C ALA A 250 5.82 2.51 -18.78
N ILE A 251 5.32 2.33 -20.01
CA ILE A 251 4.55 3.36 -20.72
C ILE A 251 3.28 3.74 -19.94
N ALA A 252 2.55 2.74 -19.42
CA ALA A 252 1.36 2.98 -18.60
C ALA A 252 1.70 3.74 -17.30
N ALA A 253 2.82 3.42 -16.66
CA ALA A 253 3.31 4.16 -15.49
C ALA A 253 3.64 5.61 -15.84
N CYS A 254 4.33 5.87 -16.95
CA CYS A 254 4.59 7.24 -17.43
C CYS A 254 3.28 8.00 -17.72
N GLY A 255 2.31 7.38 -18.39
CA GLY A 255 0.99 7.97 -18.60
C GLY A 255 0.27 8.27 -17.28
N GLY A 256 0.36 7.36 -16.30
CA GLY A 256 -0.16 7.55 -14.95
C GLY A 256 0.47 8.73 -14.22
N LEU A 257 1.78 8.97 -14.38
CA LEU A 257 2.47 10.13 -13.81
C LEU A 257 2.00 11.46 -14.45
N VAL A 258 1.72 11.47 -15.75
CA VAL A 258 1.12 12.63 -16.43
C VAL A 258 -0.28 12.90 -15.88
N LEU A 259 -1.12 11.87 -15.75
CA LEU A 259 -2.45 12.02 -15.14
C LEU A 259 -2.36 12.48 -13.68
N PHE A 260 -1.37 11.99 -12.93
CA PHE A 260 -1.10 12.44 -11.57
C PHE A 260 -0.73 13.93 -11.52
N TYR A 261 0.04 14.43 -12.48
CA TYR A 261 0.32 15.87 -12.60
C TYR A 261 -0.94 16.67 -12.93
N LEU A 262 -1.70 16.26 -13.95
CA LEU A 262 -2.92 16.95 -14.39
C LEU A 262 -4.00 16.97 -13.30
N SER A 263 -4.07 15.92 -12.47
CA SER A 263 -5.00 15.86 -11.33
C SER A 263 -4.72 16.87 -10.22
N ALA A 264 -3.56 17.55 -10.19
CA ALA A 264 -3.20 18.44 -9.09
C ALA A 264 -4.24 19.55 -8.87
N SER A 265 -4.69 20.20 -9.95
CA SER A 265 -5.69 21.26 -9.92
C SER A 265 -7.07 20.75 -9.48
N LEU A 266 -7.45 19.54 -9.89
CA LEU A 266 -8.71 18.89 -9.51
C LEU A 266 -8.81 18.65 -8.00
N VAL A 267 -7.68 18.59 -7.32
CA VAL A 267 -7.55 18.24 -5.90
C VAL A 267 -7.30 19.50 -5.03
N GLY A 268 -7.42 20.70 -5.63
CA GLY A 268 -7.25 21.97 -4.95
C GLY A 268 -5.84 22.56 -5.02
N ARG A 269 -4.85 21.83 -5.54
CA ARG A 269 -3.45 22.27 -5.47
C ARG A 269 -3.13 23.32 -6.53
N ILE A 270 -2.64 24.47 -6.07
CA ILE A 270 -1.99 25.46 -6.94
C ILE A 270 -0.57 24.94 -7.21
N ASN A 271 -0.33 24.50 -8.44
CA ASN A 271 0.96 23.94 -8.84
C ASN A 271 1.72 24.93 -9.73
N THR A 272 2.83 25.45 -9.23
CA THR A 272 3.75 26.31 -10.00
C THR A 272 4.90 25.53 -10.63
N LYS A 273 5.00 24.22 -10.35
CA LYS A 273 6.07 23.35 -10.84
C LYS A 273 5.74 22.79 -12.21
N GLY A 274 6.73 22.76 -13.11
CA GLY A 274 6.63 22.02 -14.38
C GLY A 274 6.45 20.50 -14.15
N LEU A 275 6.03 19.76 -15.18
CA LEU A 275 5.73 18.32 -15.11
C LEU A 275 6.88 17.49 -14.49
N LEU A 276 8.10 17.63 -15.04
CA LEU A 276 9.26 16.85 -14.58
C LEU A 276 9.65 17.20 -13.15
N GLU A 277 9.67 18.49 -12.83
CA GLU A 277 9.93 18.98 -11.48
C GLU A 277 8.91 18.41 -10.49
N TYR A 278 7.62 18.47 -10.83
CA TYR A 278 6.56 17.97 -9.97
C TYR A 278 6.73 16.48 -9.68
N ILE A 279 6.92 15.65 -10.70
CA ILE A 279 7.08 14.20 -10.53
C ILE A 279 8.33 13.91 -9.69
N THR A 280 9.46 14.49 -10.04
CA THR A 280 10.73 14.23 -9.36
C THR A 280 10.73 14.74 -7.92
N PHE A 281 9.99 15.81 -7.62
CA PHE A 281 9.74 16.28 -6.26
C PHE A 281 9.04 15.21 -5.41
N TYR A 282 7.87 14.70 -5.83
CA TYR A 282 7.13 13.72 -5.02
C TYR A 282 7.84 12.37 -4.90
N CYS A 283 8.58 11.96 -5.93
CA CYS A 283 9.26 10.67 -5.92
C CYS A 283 10.66 10.71 -5.28
N GLY A 284 11.35 11.86 -5.29
CA GLY A 284 12.77 11.95 -4.94
C GLY A 284 13.11 12.76 -3.69
N CYS A 285 12.25 13.68 -3.23
CA CYS A 285 12.60 14.59 -2.13
C CYS A 285 12.98 13.88 -0.83
N SER A 286 12.44 12.69 -0.60
CA SER A 286 12.66 11.90 0.61
C SER A 286 14.10 11.48 0.85
N ILE A 287 14.91 11.36 -0.20
CA ILE A 287 16.33 11.03 -0.10
C ILE A 287 17.10 12.21 0.51
N GLU A 288 16.84 13.44 0.05
CA GLU A 288 17.48 14.62 0.63
C GLU A 288 16.88 14.99 1.99
N CYS A 289 15.59 14.79 2.20
CA CYS A 289 15.00 14.96 3.53
C CYS A 289 15.67 14.03 4.56
N LEU A 290 15.88 12.75 4.23
CA LEU A 290 16.62 11.82 5.10
C LEU A 290 18.07 12.29 5.34
N ASN A 291 18.72 12.81 4.30
CA ASN A 291 20.06 13.36 4.42
C ASN A 291 20.13 14.55 5.38
N GLN A 292 19.16 15.46 5.29
CA GLN A 292 19.00 16.61 6.19
C GLN A 292 18.66 16.19 7.61
N PHE A 293 17.88 15.12 7.79
CA PHE A 293 17.61 14.54 9.11
C PHE A 293 18.90 14.11 9.81
N PHE A 294 19.84 13.47 9.13
CA PHE A 294 21.11 13.09 9.76
C PHE A 294 22.05 14.28 10.02
N LYS A 295 21.98 15.34 9.21
CA LYS A 295 22.76 16.57 9.45
C LYS A 295 22.20 17.40 10.61
N HIS A 296 20.87 17.49 10.67
CA HIS A 296 20.13 18.34 11.58
C HIS A 296 18.94 17.56 12.16
N PRO A 297 19.21 16.60 13.05
CA PRO A 297 18.16 15.79 13.65
C PRO A 297 17.30 16.64 14.60
N PRO A 298 15.98 16.39 14.65
CA PRO A 298 15.13 17.01 15.67
C PRO A 298 15.48 16.49 17.07
N ALA A 299 15.02 17.19 18.10
CA ALA A 299 15.19 16.76 19.48
C ALA A 299 14.60 15.35 19.71
N ALA A 300 15.31 14.54 20.49
CA ALA A 300 14.84 13.23 20.89
C ALA A 300 13.54 13.33 21.70
N SER A 301 12.75 12.27 21.69
CA SER A 301 11.53 12.17 22.49
C SER A 301 11.56 10.95 23.38
N GLU A 302 10.99 11.07 24.58
CA GLU A 302 10.85 9.97 25.53
C GLU A 302 9.66 9.05 25.21
N ILE A 303 8.80 9.44 24.27
CA ILE A 303 7.63 8.65 23.88
C ILE A 303 8.10 7.47 23.04
N PHE A 304 7.94 6.26 23.57
CA PHE A 304 8.29 5.02 22.87
C PHE A 304 7.55 4.93 21.51
N GLY A 305 8.32 4.74 20.43
CA GLY A 305 7.77 4.61 19.08
C GLY A 305 6.95 5.82 18.65
N LYS A 306 7.31 7.04 19.10
CA LYS A 306 6.58 8.28 18.82
C LYS A 306 6.18 8.39 17.36
N GLU A 307 7.13 8.21 16.46
CA GLU A 307 6.92 8.39 15.03
C GLU A 307 6.55 7.08 14.32
N THR A 308 7.14 5.96 14.72
CA THR A 308 7.03 4.63 14.10
C THR A 308 5.70 3.97 14.42
N PHE A 309 5.22 4.13 15.66
CA PHE A 309 3.95 3.58 16.17
C PHE A 309 2.93 4.68 16.45
N TYR A 310 2.96 5.75 15.65
CA TYR A 310 2.08 6.92 15.78
C TYR A 310 0.61 6.55 16.03
N ASN A 311 0.04 5.66 15.21
CA ASN A 311 -1.39 5.29 15.32
C ASN A 311 -1.71 4.47 16.57
N LEU A 312 -0.74 3.71 17.10
CA LEU A 312 -0.88 3.04 18.40
C LEU A 312 -0.88 4.09 19.51
N ASN A 313 0.09 5.01 19.51
CA ASN A 313 0.19 6.06 20.52
C ASN A 313 -1.04 6.99 20.51
N LEU A 314 -1.56 7.33 19.33
CA LEU A 314 -2.81 8.10 19.20
C LEU A 314 -3.97 7.36 19.86
N LYS A 315 -4.03 6.04 19.71
CA LYS A 315 -5.10 5.26 20.35
C LYS A 315 -4.92 5.20 21.87
N LEU A 316 -3.70 5.02 22.36
CA LEU A 316 -3.40 5.01 23.80
C LEU A 316 -3.73 6.36 24.44
N TYR A 317 -3.38 7.47 23.77
CA TYR A 317 -3.76 8.82 24.17
C TYR A 317 -5.28 8.99 24.26
N ASN A 318 -6.01 8.59 23.21
CA ASN A 318 -7.48 8.67 23.19
C ASN A 318 -8.16 7.79 24.24
N LEU A 319 -7.46 6.80 24.81
CA LEU A 319 -7.95 5.97 25.92
C LEU A 319 -7.54 6.50 27.30
N GLY A 320 -6.80 7.62 27.37
CA GLY A 320 -6.24 8.13 28.62
C GLY A 320 -5.10 7.28 29.19
N LEU A 321 -4.48 6.43 28.36
CA LEU A 321 -3.37 5.54 28.75
C LEU A 321 -1.99 6.14 28.44
N LEU A 322 -1.94 7.26 27.73
CA LEU A 322 -0.73 8.01 27.43
C LEU A 322 -0.92 9.44 27.92
N ASN A 323 -0.23 9.79 29.02
CA ASN A 323 -0.36 11.09 29.67
C ASN A 323 0.43 12.15 28.88
N LEU A 324 -0.28 12.92 28.06
CA LEU A 324 0.25 14.06 27.32
C LEU A 324 -0.75 15.21 27.43
N ASP A 325 -0.29 16.45 27.54
CA ASP A 325 -1.18 17.62 27.54
C ASP A 325 -1.84 17.84 26.17
N LYS A 326 -1.09 17.53 25.10
CA LYS A 326 -1.55 17.61 23.72
C LYS A 326 -0.88 16.53 22.88
N PHE A 327 -1.67 15.87 22.03
CA PHE A 327 -1.14 14.92 21.07
C PHE A 327 -0.33 15.61 19.96
N TYR A 328 0.75 14.96 19.52
CA TYR A 328 1.69 15.51 18.54
C TYR A 328 1.25 15.20 17.09
N PRO A 329 1.64 16.01 16.08
CA PRO A 329 1.24 15.79 14.69
C PRO A 329 1.99 14.62 14.05
N ILE A 330 1.37 13.98 13.04
CA ILE A 330 1.98 12.91 12.24
C ILE A 330 3.01 13.44 11.23
N HIS A 331 2.84 14.69 10.81
CA HIS A 331 3.66 15.33 9.79
C HIS A 331 5.05 15.63 10.33
N LEU A 332 6.04 15.31 9.52
CA LEU A 332 7.44 15.55 9.81
C LEU A 332 7.83 16.98 9.41
N GLU A 333 8.97 17.43 9.91
CA GLU A 333 9.50 18.77 9.68
C GLU A 333 9.84 19.01 8.20
N PHE A 334 9.56 20.22 7.71
CA PHE A 334 9.93 20.64 6.36
C PHE A 334 11.43 20.93 6.26
N ARG A 335 12.04 20.56 5.13
CA ARG A 335 13.45 20.83 4.81
C ARG A 335 13.55 21.80 3.64
N TYR A 336 14.61 22.61 3.69
CA TYR A 336 14.88 23.69 2.74
C TYR A 336 16.36 23.71 2.36
N TYR A 337 16.65 24.19 1.15
CA TYR A 337 17.98 24.56 0.70
C TYR A 337 17.93 26.00 0.20
N GLY A 338 18.47 26.94 0.98
CA GLY A 338 18.15 28.37 0.80
C GLY A 338 16.63 28.57 0.84
N ASP A 339 16.08 29.27 -0.15
CA ASP A 339 14.64 29.51 -0.29
C ASP A 339 13.89 28.35 -0.98
N VAL A 340 14.59 27.29 -1.41
CA VAL A 340 13.98 26.16 -2.10
C VAL A 340 13.46 25.14 -1.09
N MET A 341 12.14 25.00 -1.02
CA MET A 341 11.49 23.92 -0.25
C MET A 341 11.81 22.56 -0.88
N VAL A 342 12.48 21.69 -0.11
CA VAL A 342 12.74 20.29 -0.48
C VAL A 342 11.51 19.43 -0.17
N GLY A 343 10.87 19.63 0.98
CA GLY A 343 9.65 18.93 1.39
C GLY A 343 9.71 18.38 2.80
N ASN A 344 8.75 17.54 3.17
CA ASN A 344 8.64 16.91 4.50
C ASN A 344 8.35 15.40 4.42
N ILE A 345 8.60 14.81 3.26
CA ILE A 345 8.49 13.36 3.03
C ILE A 345 9.86 12.76 3.31
N TYR A 346 9.91 11.63 4.01
CA TYR A 346 11.15 10.96 4.39
C TYR A 346 11.02 9.47 4.17
N THR A 347 12.12 8.79 3.86
CA THR A 347 12.08 7.32 3.82
C THR A 347 11.66 6.75 5.18
N ALA A 348 11.14 5.52 5.20
CA ALA A 348 10.74 4.83 6.42
C ALA A 348 11.85 4.80 7.49
N TYR A 349 13.12 4.78 7.08
CA TYR A 349 14.27 4.80 7.99
C TYR A 349 14.30 5.99 8.93
N ARG A 350 13.75 7.16 8.55
CA ARG A 350 13.70 8.31 9.46
C ARG A 350 13.00 7.89 10.74
N ARG A 351 11.72 7.51 10.66
CA ARG A 351 10.89 7.27 11.85
C ARG A 351 11.50 6.17 12.73
N TRP A 352 12.01 5.13 12.09
CA TRP A 352 12.58 3.97 12.78
C TRP A 352 13.87 4.31 13.51
N ILE A 353 14.75 5.12 12.89
CA ILE A 353 16.00 5.55 13.50
C ILE A 353 15.74 6.58 14.60
N TYR A 354 14.78 7.49 14.39
CA TYR A 354 14.41 8.48 15.39
C TYR A 354 13.94 7.82 16.70
N ASP A 355 13.10 6.79 16.61
CA ASP A 355 12.57 6.12 17.81
C ASP A 355 13.49 5.04 18.39
N PHE A 356 14.24 4.30 17.56
CA PHE A 356 14.93 3.08 17.99
C PHE A 356 16.42 3.02 17.61
N GLY A 357 16.96 4.11 17.08
CA GLY A 357 18.33 4.16 16.57
C GLY A 357 18.58 3.21 15.39
N TYR A 358 19.84 3.10 14.99
CA TYR A 358 20.23 2.31 13.82
C TYR A 358 19.95 0.82 13.98
N ILE A 359 20.23 0.24 15.15
CA ILE A 359 20.02 -1.19 15.41
C ILE A 359 18.53 -1.52 15.35
N GLY A 360 17.68 -0.71 16.00
CA GLY A 360 16.24 -0.90 15.96
C GLY A 360 15.68 -0.77 14.55
N ALA A 361 16.18 0.20 13.77
CA ALA A 361 15.77 0.36 12.38
C ALA A 361 16.12 -0.86 11.50
N MET A 362 17.29 -1.48 11.69
CA MET A 362 17.64 -2.73 10.98
C MET A 362 16.73 -3.89 11.41
N ILE A 363 16.45 -4.05 12.72
CA ILE A 363 15.51 -5.07 13.20
C ILE A 363 14.13 -4.90 12.55
N LEU A 364 13.62 -3.66 12.49
CA LEU A 364 12.35 -3.34 11.85
C LEU A 364 12.38 -3.63 10.33
N GLN A 365 13.46 -3.24 9.64
CA GLN A 365 13.66 -3.56 8.24
C GLN A 365 13.63 -5.07 7.99
N GLY A 366 14.33 -5.85 8.82
CA GLY A 366 14.36 -7.30 8.73
C GLY A 366 13.01 -7.96 8.99
N VAL A 367 12.24 -7.49 9.97
CA VAL A 367 10.87 -7.96 10.25
C VAL A 367 9.94 -7.68 9.07
N MET A 368 9.99 -6.48 8.50
CA MET A 368 9.21 -6.13 7.30
C MET A 368 9.60 -7.01 6.11
N ALA A 369 10.90 -7.12 5.80
CA ALA A 369 11.42 -7.93 4.70
C ALA A 369 11.00 -9.40 4.83
N GLY A 370 11.12 -9.95 6.04
CA GLY A 370 10.74 -11.32 6.36
C GLY A 370 9.24 -11.56 6.20
N THR A 371 8.42 -10.70 6.80
CA THR A 371 6.95 -10.80 6.76
C THR A 371 6.43 -10.76 5.34
N MET A 372 6.85 -9.75 4.56
CA MET A 372 6.38 -9.58 3.19
C MET A 372 6.87 -10.71 2.27
N SER A 373 8.12 -11.16 2.43
CA SER A 373 8.68 -12.26 1.65
C SER A 373 8.01 -13.59 1.94
N VAL A 374 7.68 -13.88 3.22
CA VAL A 374 6.92 -15.08 3.59
C VAL A 374 5.51 -15.02 3.01
N PHE A 375 4.82 -13.88 3.16
CA PHE A 375 3.44 -13.73 2.68
C PHE A 375 3.40 -13.91 1.15
N TYR A 376 4.25 -13.20 0.42
CA TYR A 376 4.34 -13.32 -1.03
C TYR A 376 4.62 -14.77 -1.47
N ASN A 377 5.59 -15.45 -0.85
CA ASN A 377 5.91 -16.82 -1.22
C ASN A 377 4.78 -17.81 -0.90
N LYS A 378 4.07 -17.64 0.22
CA LYS A 378 2.87 -18.43 0.52
C LYS A 378 1.76 -18.24 -0.54
N LEU A 379 1.62 -17.04 -1.11
CA LEU A 379 0.71 -16.78 -2.22
C LEU A 379 1.22 -17.40 -3.53
N LYS A 380 2.47 -17.09 -3.92
CA LYS A 380 3.15 -17.63 -5.11
C LYS A 380 3.04 -19.15 -5.21
N TYR A 381 3.29 -19.86 -4.11
CA TYR A 381 3.20 -21.32 -4.03
C TYR A 381 1.84 -21.84 -3.56
N ARG A 382 0.88 -20.94 -3.30
CA ARG A 382 -0.50 -21.24 -2.91
C ARG A 382 -0.62 -22.18 -1.71
N THR A 383 0.24 -21.99 -0.71
CA THR A 383 0.22 -22.81 0.51
C THR A 383 -0.95 -22.46 1.43
N PHE A 384 -1.64 -21.34 1.18
CA PHE A 384 -2.85 -20.95 1.89
C PHE A 384 -4.09 -21.69 1.39
N LYS A 385 -4.95 -22.16 2.31
CA LYS A 385 -6.23 -22.83 1.97
C LYS A 385 -7.18 -21.93 1.17
N ASN A 386 -7.30 -20.66 1.57
CA ASN A 386 -8.13 -19.65 0.88
C ASN A 386 -7.24 -18.60 0.21
N THR A 387 -6.54 -18.99 -0.86
CA THR A 387 -5.58 -18.12 -1.55
C THR A 387 -6.19 -16.76 -1.96
N GLY A 388 -7.49 -16.72 -2.31
CA GLY A 388 -8.16 -15.49 -2.72
C GLY A 388 -8.26 -14.44 -1.60
N PHE A 389 -8.67 -14.85 -0.39
CA PHE A 389 -8.70 -13.95 0.77
C PHE A 389 -7.32 -13.36 1.06
N TRP A 390 -6.32 -14.23 1.13
CA TRP A 390 -4.94 -13.82 1.42
C TRP A 390 -4.34 -12.96 0.31
N LEU A 391 -4.77 -13.15 -0.94
CA LEU A 391 -4.37 -12.30 -2.06
C LEU A 391 -4.94 -10.88 -1.91
N VAL A 392 -6.22 -10.76 -1.53
CA VAL A 392 -6.84 -9.46 -1.24
C VAL A 392 -6.10 -8.77 -0.09
N LEU A 393 -5.85 -9.48 1.01
CA LEU A 393 -5.12 -8.92 2.15
C LEU A 393 -3.70 -8.48 1.75
N TYR A 394 -2.96 -9.30 1.00
CA TYR A 394 -1.62 -8.92 0.54
C TYR A 394 -1.66 -7.70 -0.37
N SER A 395 -2.64 -7.62 -1.28
CA SER A 395 -2.80 -6.47 -2.18
C SER A 395 -3.09 -5.16 -1.42
N TYR A 396 -3.74 -5.25 -0.26
CA TYR A 396 -4.00 -4.10 0.61
C TYR A 396 -2.72 -3.60 1.32
N ILE A 397 -1.75 -4.47 1.61
CA ILE A 397 -0.54 -4.10 2.35
C ILE A 397 0.72 -3.94 1.49
N VAL A 398 0.75 -4.47 0.26
CA VAL A 398 1.96 -4.53 -0.57
C VAL A 398 2.49 -3.14 -0.97
N TYR A 399 1.64 -2.13 -1.01
CA TYR A 399 2.06 -0.74 -1.26
C TYR A 399 3.10 -0.25 -0.23
N THR A 400 3.09 -0.80 1.00
CA THR A 400 4.04 -0.40 2.05
C THR A 400 5.50 -0.67 1.66
N ILE A 401 5.75 -1.64 0.77
CA ILE A 401 7.08 -1.86 0.19
C ILE A 401 7.40 -0.78 -0.82
N VAL A 402 6.48 -0.53 -1.76
CA VAL A 402 6.68 0.44 -2.85
C VAL A 402 6.82 1.86 -2.31
N PHE A 403 6.15 2.16 -1.20
CA PHE A 403 6.18 3.48 -0.54
C PHE A 403 7.17 3.56 0.61
N HIS A 404 8.03 2.56 0.80
CA HIS A 404 9.10 2.62 1.78
C HIS A 404 10.04 3.84 1.59
N PRO A 405 10.37 4.27 0.34
CA PRO A 405 11.10 5.52 0.15
C PRO A 405 10.30 6.78 0.50
N ILE A 406 8.98 6.69 0.73
CA ILE A 406 8.08 7.84 0.94
C ILE A 406 7.70 7.99 2.41
N ASP A 407 7.38 6.89 3.12
CA ASP A 407 7.11 6.89 4.56
C ASP A 407 7.14 5.47 5.16
N GLY A 408 7.16 5.36 6.49
CA GLY A 408 7.14 4.13 7.29
C GLY A 408 5.77 3.45 7.39
N TYR A 409 5.01 3.38 6.29
CA TYR A 409 3.61 2.91 6.30
C TYR A 409 3.42 1.51 6.88
N PHE A 410 4.40 0.62 6.76
CA PHE A 410 4.29 -0.75 7.28
C PHE A 410 3.98 -0.77 8.78
N TYR A 411 4.71 0.02 9.58
CA TYR A 411 4.51 0.09 11.03
C TYR A 411 3.45 1.11 11.42
N LEU A 412 3.37 2.24 10.72
CA LEU A 412 2.31 3.24 10.95
C LEU A 412 0.92 2.59 10.82
N GLN A 413 0.70 1.78 9.79
CA GLN A 413 -0.58 1.15 9.55
C GLN A 413 -0.68 -0.21 10.25
N GLY A 414 0.35 -1.06 10.14
CA GLY A 414 0.32 -2.42 10.65
C GLY A 414 0.27 -2.52 12.18
N VAL A 415 0.89 -1.58 12.90
CA VAL A 415 0.85 -1.52 14.38
C VAL A 415 -0.22 -0.51 14.80
N SER A 416 -1.48 -0.87 14.56
CA SER A 416 -2.63 -0.04 14.91
C SER A 416 -3.88 -0.88 15.19
N GLN A 417 -4.79 -0.36 16.04
CA GLN A 417 -6.13 -0.95 16.20
C GLN A 417 -6.91 -0.95 14.88
N THR A 418 -6.69 0.07 14.05
CA THR A 418 -7.30 0.21 12.72
C THR A 418 -6.96 -0.98 11.83
N PHE A 419 -5.74 -1.51 11.89
CA PHE A 419 -5.38 -2.69 11.11
C PHE A 419 -6.13 -3.94 11.58
N VAL A 420 -6.23 -4.16 12.90
CA VAL A 420 -6.97 -5.30 13.46
C VAL A 420 -8.45 -5.27 13.04
N THR A 421 -9.09 -4.11 13.16
CA THR A 421 -10.48 -3.94 12.72
C THR A 421 -10.63 -4.09 11.21
N THR A 422 -9.65 -3.63 10.42
CA THR A 422 -9.61 -3.85 8.96
C THR A 422 -9.52 -5.33 8.61
N LEU A 423 -8.72 -6.13 9.33
CA LEU A 423 -8.63 -7.58 9.14
C LEU A 423 -9.95 -8.29 9.42
N ILE A 424 -10.62 -7.94 10.52
CA ILE A 424 -11.93 -8.52 10.89
C ILE A 424 -12.97 -8.18 9.81
N LEU A 425 -13.08 -6.91 9.43
CA LEU A 425 -14.01 -6.47 8.40
C LEU A 425 -13.71 -7.12 7.05
N LEU A 426 -12.44 -7.22 6.65
CA LEU A 426 -12.05 -7.88 5.41
C LEU A 426 -12.48 -9.35 5.42
N ALA A 427 -12.28 -10.07 6.53
CA ALA A 427 -12.70 -11.46 6.66
C ALA A 427 -14.22 -11.62 6.52
N LEU A 428 -15.00 -10.80 7.23
CA LEU A 428 -16.46 -10.81 7.16
C LEU A 428 -16.98 -10.47 5.76
N MET A 429 -16.44 -9.41 5.15
CA MET A 429 -16.86 -8.95 3.83
C MET A 429 -16.45 -9.94 2.74
N TYR A 430 -15.24 -10.51 2.79
CA TYR A 430 -14.82 -11.53 1.83
C TYR A 430 -15.71 -12.77 1.93
N TRP A 431 -16.03 -13.19 3.16
CA TRP A 431 -16.98 -14.28 3.39
C TRP A 431 -18.36 -13.94 2.78
N PHE A 432 -18.90 -12.76 3.07
CA PHE A 432 -20.18 -12.30 2.57
C PHE A 432 -20.22 -12.25 1.04
N PHE A 433 -19.25 -11.63 0.37
CA PHE A 433 -19.28 -11.44 -1.08
C PHE A 433 -18.93 -12.72 -1.84
N VAL A 434 -17.82 -13.37 -1.49
CA VAL A 434 -17.21 -14.43 -2.30
C VAL A 434 -17.69 -15.83 -1.88
N THR A 435 -18.02 -16.03 -0.61
CA THR A 435 -18.27 -17.38 -0.07
C THR A 435 -19.75 -17.67 0.17
N MET A 436 -20.49 -16.72 0.72
CA MET A 436 -21.91 -16.88 1.06
C MET A 436 -22.79 -16.88 -0.20
N LYS A 437 -23.64 -17.90 -0.39
CA LYS A 437 -24.62 -17.95 -1.48
C LYS A 437 -26.02 -17.76 -0.90
N VAL A 438 -26.75 -16.77 -1.42
CA VAL A 438 -28.13 -16.48 -1.01
C VAL A 438 -29.05 -16.87 -2.17
N LYS A 439 -30.06 -17.69 -1.90
CA LYS A 439 -31.12 -18.02 -2.87
C LYS A 439 -32.46 -17.54 -2.32
N PHE A 440 -33.14 -16.70 -3.08
CA PHE A 440 -34.52 -16.31 -2.80
C PHE A 440 -35.45 -17.26 -3.57
N ARG A 441 -36.07 -18.22 -2.89
CA ARG A 441 -37.16 -19.06 -3.43
C ARG A 441 -38.24 -19.17 -2.37
N GLY A 442 -39.29 -18.36 -2.47
CA GLY A 442 -40.48 -18.42 -1.59
C GLY A 442 -40.24 -18.18 -0.08
N GLY A 443 -39.02 -17.81 0.31
CA GLY A 443 -38.56 -17.62 1.68
C GLY A 443 -37.05 -17.34 1.73
N PHE A 444 -36.54 -16.85 2.87
CA PHE A 444 -35.14 -16.49 3.07
C PHE A 444 -34.31 -17.72 3.44
N ALA A 445 -33.70 -18.39 2.47
CA ALA A 445 -32.80 -19.52 2.69
C ALA A 445 -31.33 -19.13 2.42
N VAL A 446 -30.49 -19.16 3.48
CA VAL A 446 -29.05 -18.91 3.40
C VAL A 446 -28.31 -20.24 3.29
N TYR A 447 -27.51 -20.42 2.23
CA TYR A 447 -26.65 -21.60 2.08
C TYR A 447 -25.20 -21.20 2.32
N ILE A 448 -24.61 -21.75 3.38
CA ILE A 448 -23.18 -21.59 3.67
C ILE A 448 -22.42 -22.68 2.91
N ASN A 449 -21.47 -22.29 2.06
CA ASN A 449 -20.54 -23.24 1.47
C ASN A 449 -19.61 -23.77 2.58
N GLU A 450 -19.71 -25.06 2.93
CA GLU A 450 -19.00 -25.72 4.05
C GLU A 450 -17.46 -25.62 4.00
N LYS A 451 -16.89 -25.06 2.94
CA LYS A 451 -15.43 -24.92 2.77
C LYS A 451 -14.79 -23.80 3.60
N TRP A 452 -15.56 -22.94 4.26
CA TRP A 452 -15.00 -21.87 5.10
C TRP A 452 -14.72 -22.36 6.52
N LYS A 453 -13.55 -22.99 6.72
CA LYS A 453 -13.00 -23.25 8.06
C LYS A 453 -11.85 -22.26 8.27
N PHE A 454 -11.97 -21.35 9.24
CA PHE A 454 -10.84 -20.56 9.72
C PHE A 454 -9.68 -21.51 10.05
N GLU A 455 -8.46 -21.11 9.71
CA GLU A 455 -7.26 -21.87 10.09
C GLU A 455 -7.28 -22.08 11.61
N LYS A 456 -7.54 -23.32 12.07
CA LYS A 456 -7.20 -23.69 13.44
C LYS A 456 -5.68 -23.52 13.52
N PHE A 457 -5.23 -22.51 14.25
CA PHE A 457 -3.83 -22.43 14.67
C PHE A 457 -3.54 -23.65 15.53
N HIS A 458 -3.05 -24.72 14.91
CA HIS A 458 -2.42 -25.79 15.65
C HIS A 458 -1.11 -25.25 16.19
N PHE A 459 -1.11 -24.82 17.45
CA PHE A 459 0.10 -24.88 18.25
C PHE A 459 0.52 -26.35 18.28
N SER A 460 1.51 -26.68 17.47
CA SER A 460 2.21 -27.94 17.55
C SER A 460 2.87 -28.02 18.93
N LYS A 461 2.19 -28.63 19.91
CA LYS A 461 2.89 -29.22 21.05
C LYS A 461 3.84 -30.27 20.46
N SER A 462 5.14 -30.04 20.56
CA SER A 462 6.14 -31.05 20.28
C SER A 462 5.88 -32.24 21.19
N LYS A 463 5.28 -33.30 20.64
CA LYS A 463 5.40 -34.63 21.25
C LYS A 463 6.78 -35.12 20.87
N GLU A 464 7.72 -35.00 21.80
CA GLU A 464 8.89 -35.89 21.82
C GLU A 464 8.37 -37.32 21.84
N LYS A 465 8.48 -38.00 20.70
CA LYS A 465 8.63 -39.45 20.67
C LYS A 465 10.13 -39.71 20.75
N LYS A 466 10.62 -40.01 21.95
CA LYS A 466 11.77 -40.92 22.09
C LYS A 466 11.20 -42.30 22.38
N ASN A 467 11.28 -43.17 21.39
CA ASN A 467 11.21 -44.61 21.60
C ASN A 467 12.57 -45.21 21.25
N ASN A 468 13.00 -46.11 22.13
CA ASN A 468 13.91 -47.24 21.97
C ASN A 468 15.41 -46.98 22.16
N LYS A 469 15.90 -47.25 23.37
CA LYS A 469 16.45 -48.56 23.73
C LYS A 469 16.22 -48.84 25.20
#